data_AF-A0A8T7AV66-F1
#
_entry.id   AF-A0A8T7AV66-F1
#
_cell.length_a   1.000
_cell.length_b   1.000
_cell.length_c   1.000
_cell.angle_alpha   90.00
_cell.angle_beta   90.00
_cell.angle_gamma   90.00
#
_symmetry.space_group_name_H-M   'P 1'
#
loop_
_entity.id
_entity.type
_entity.pdbx_description
1 polymer ?
#
loop_
_entity_poly.entity_id
_entity_poly.type
_entity_poly.pdbx_seq_one_letter_code
_entity_poly.pdbx_strand_id
1 'polypeptide(L)'
;GVGPVVAQMVKDELGYKYHYAVADYLQRSARHLASKVDVDQAYAVGKAAVELAVRGENAIMPIITRVSDKPYRWKIGTAKLAAVANREKKMPRSYITRDGFGITAKARRYLAPLIRGESPPPYKDGLPKYVTLKNISVKKKLKTTFEI
;
A
#
# COMPACT_ATOMS: atom_id res chain seq x y z
N GLY A 1 10.35 18.91 9.41
CA GLY A 1 9.79 17.54 9.48
C GLY A 1 10.18 16.90 10.79
N VAL A 2 9.55 15.78 11.17
CA VAL A 2 9.81 15.14 12.48
C VAL A 2 11.23 14.58 12.62
N GLY A 3 11.85 14.12 11.53
CA GLY A 3 13.21 13.55 11.53
C GLY A 3 14.29 14.45 12.16
N PRO A 4 14.49 15.69 11.66
CA PRO A 4 15.42 16.65 12.27
C PRO A 4 15.14 16.94 13.75
N VAL A 5 13.86 16.99 14.15
CA VAL A 5 13.46 17.29 15.53
C VAL A 5 13.91 16.17 16.48
N VAL A 6 13.64 14.91 16.12
CA VAL A 6 14.07 13.75 16.92
C VAL A 6 15.60 13.65 16.97
N ALA A 7 16.28 13.91 15.85
CA ALA A 7 17.74 13.87 15.79
C ALA A 7 18.37 14.92 16.72
N GLN A 8 17.80 16.13 16.77
CA GLN A 8 18.24 17.19 17.66
C GLN A 8 18.04 16.80 19.14
N MET A 9 16.87 16.25 19.50
CA MET A 9 16.62 15.74 20.86
C MET A 9 17.67 14.70 21.29
N VAL A 10 18.04 13.77 20.40
CA VAL A 10 19.08 12.76 20.70
C VAL A 10 20.44 13.39 20.97
N LYS A 11 20.82 14.44 20.22
CA LYS A 11 22.08 15.14 20.44
C LYS A 11 22.06 15.92 21.75
N ASP A 12 20.98 16.64 22.02
CA ASP A 12 20.90 17.53 23.19
C ASP A 12 20.85 16.75 24.50
N GLU A 13 20.13 15.63 24.53
CA GLU A 13 19.95 14.82 25.75
C GLU A 13 21.06 13.78 25.96
N LEU A 14 21.63 13.23 24.89
CA LEU A 14 22.57 12.10 24.99
C LEU A 14 23.98 12.41 24.45
N GLY A 15 24.19 13.56 23.81
CA GLY A 15 25.48 13.98 23.27
C GLY A 15 25.95 13.18 22.04
N TYR A 16 25.11 12.31 21.47
CA TYR A 16 25.52 11.46 20.36
C TYR A 16 25.45 12.18 19.00
N LYS A 17 26.45 11.91 18.15
CA LYS A 17 26.42 12.30 16.74
C LYS A 17 25.31 11.51 16.02
N TYR A 18 24.50 12.21 15.23
CA TYR A 18 23.40 11.60 14.49
C TYR A 18 23.54 11.73 12.97
N HIS A 19 22.74 10.93 12.26
CA HIS A 19 22.40 11.10 10.86
C HIS A 19 20.90 10.85 10.69
N TYR A 20 20.25 11.55 9.77
CA TYR A 20 18.85 11.32 9.44
C TYR A 20 18.64 11.43 7.94
N ALA A 21 17.64 10.71 7.42
CA ALA A 21 17.21 10.76 6.04
C ALA A 21 15.68 10.80 5.99
N VAL A 22 15.12 11.40 4.95
CA VAL A 22 13.68 11.48 4.73
C VAL A 22 13.36 10.75 3.43
N ALA A 23 12.61 9.66 3.51
CA ALA A 23 12.28 8.86 2.32
C ALA A 23 11.26 9.55 1.40
N ASP A 24 10.33 10.32 1.95
CA ASP A 24 9.33 11.10 1.21
C ASP A 24 8.65 10.27 0.09
N TYR A 25 8.62 10.75 -1.16
CA TYR A 25 8.03 10.02 -2.29
C TYR A 25 8.69 8.67 -2.59
N LEU A 26 9.96 8.46 -2.22
CA LEU A 26 10.67 7.22 -2.53
C LEU A 26 9.95 6.01 -1.94
N GLN A 27 9.45 6.11 -0.71
CA GLN A 27 8.82 4.99 0.00
C GLN A 27 7.51 4.51 -0.66
N ARG A 28 6.85 5.34 -1.46
CA ARG A 28 5.59 5.03 -2.16
C ARG A 28 5.73 4.86 -3.67
N SER A 29 6.89 5.19 -4.22
CA SER A 29 7.21 5.08 -5.65
C SER A 29 8.33 4.07 -5.94
N ALA A 30 8.73 3.28 -4.94
CA ALA A 30 9.79 2.26 -5.04
C ALA A 30 9.35 0.98 -5.79
N ARG A 31 8.78 1.10 -7.00
CA ARG A 31 8.34 -0.06 -7.80
C ARG A 31 9.50 -1.04 -8.06
N HIS A 32 10.73 -0.54 -8.13
CA HIS A 32 11.94 -1.36 -8.29
C HIS A 32 12.19 -2.38 -7.16
N LEU A 33 11.58 -2.21 -5.99
CA LEU A 33 11.67 -3.11 -4.83
C LEU A 33 10.28 -3.50 -4.27
N ALA A 34 9.24 -3.48 -5.11
CA ALA A 34 7.89 -3.77 -4.64
C ALA A 34 7.74 -5.25 -4.23
N SER A 35 6.92 -5.47 -3.20
CA SER A 35 6.53 -6.82 -2.79
C SER A 35 5.73 -7.49 -3.89
N LYS A 36 6.10 -8.73 -4.22
CA LYS A 36 5.34 -9.56 -5.16
C LYS A 36 3.91 -9.81 -4.67
N VAL A 37 3.71 -10.04 -3.37
CA VAL A 37 2.38 -10.25 -2.80
C VAL A 37 1.49 -9.03 -3.02
N ASP A 38 2.00 -7.82 -2.78
CA ASP A 38 1.25 -6.58 -3.00
C ASP A 38 0.91 -6.38 -4.48
N VAL A 39 1.87 -6.61 -5.38
CA VAL A 39 1.65 -6.52 -6.84
C VAL A 39 0.58 -7.51 -7.32
N ASP A 40 0.67 -8.78 -6.90
CA ASP A 40 -0.28 -9.82 -7.28
C ASP A 40 -1.69 -9.51 -6.75
N GLN A 41 -1.79 -8.99 -5.52
CA GLN A 41 -3.05 -8.59 -4.91
C GLN A 41 -3.67 -7.37 -5.60
N ALA A 42 -2.88 -6.32 -5.88
CA ALA A 42 -3.34 -5.12 -6.55
C ALA A 42 -3.92 -5.44 -7.94
N TYR A 43 -3.24 -6.30 -8.71
CA TYR A 43 -3.73 -6.75 -10.01
C TYR A 43 -5.02 -7.57 -9.88
N ALA A 44 -5.08 -8.52 -8.94
CA ALA A 44 -6.24 -9.38 -8.73
C ALA A 44 -7.49 -8.59 -8.31
N VAL A 45 -7.33 -7.57 -7.47
CA VAL A 45 -8.44 -6.69 -7.05
C VAL A 45 -9.00 -5.91 -8.24
N GLY A 46 -8.13 -5.35 -9.10
CA GLY A 46 -8.56 -4.64 -10.31
C GLY A 46 -9.29 -5.55 -11.30
N LYS A 47 -8.75 -6.74 -11.56
CA LYS A 47 -9.40 -7.77 -12.39
C LYS A 47 -10.78 -8.15 -11.85
N ALA A 48 -10.86 -8.46 -10.55
CA ALA A 48 -12.11 -8.86 -9.93
C ALA A 48 -13.17 -7.75 -9.95
N ALA A 49 -12.79 -6.48 -9.84
CA ALA A 49 -13.73 -5.37 -9.94
C ALA A 49 -14.48 -5.38 -11.29
N VAL A 50 -13.77 -5.60 -12.40
CA VAL A 50 -14.36 -5.68 -13.74
C VAL A 50 -15.26 -6.92 -13.86
N GLU A 51 -14.79 -8.08 -13.41
CA GLU A 51 -15.58 -9.32 -13.46
C GLU A 51 -16.88 -9.22 -12.65
N LEU A 52 -16.83 -8.57 -11.48
CA LEU A 52 -18.02 -8.33 -10.65
C LEU A 52 -19.01 -7.40 -11.36
N ALA A 53 -18.54 -6.29 -11.93
CA ALA A 53 -19.39 -5.36 -12.66
C ALA A 53 -20.05 -6.02 -13.88
N VAL A 54 -19.31 -6.84 -14.64
CA VAL A 54 -19.84 -7.60 -15.79
C VAL A 54 -20.90 -8.62 -15.36
N ARG A 55 -20.77 -9.21 -14.16
CA ARG A 55 -21.79 -10.10 -13.57
C ARG A 55 -23.03 -9.35 -13.06
N GLY A 56 -23.09 -8.03 -13.18
CA GLY A 56 -24.20 -7.21 -12.73
C GLY A 56 -24.16 -6.84 -11.24
N GLU A 57 -23.06 -7.12 -10.54
CA GLU A 57 -22.89 -6.72 -9.16
C GLU A 57 -22.69 -5.20 -9.08
N ASN A 58 -23.36 -4.56 -8.12
CA ASN A 58 -23.32 -3.12 -7.92
C ASN A 58 -23.12 -2.78 -6.43
N ALA A 59 -22.56 -1.60 -6.15
CA ALA A 59 -22.33 -1.07 -4.80
C ALA A 59 -21.52 -2.02 -3.88
N ILE A 60 -20.57 -2.75 -4.47
CA ILE A 60 -19.64 -3.64 -3.76
C ILE A 60 -18.18 -3.27 -4.05
N MET A 61 -17.30 -3.67 -3.14
CA MET A 61 -15.84 -3.54 -3.26
C MET A 61 -15.19 -4.93 -3.22
N PRO A 62 -14.33 -5.29 -4.17
CA PRO A 62 -13.47 -6.46 -4.04
C PRO A 62 -12.47 -6.25 -2.90
N ILE A 63 -12.34 -7.25 -2.03
CA ILE A 63 -11.46 -7.21 -0.86
C ILE A 63 -10.49 -8.38 -0.84
N ILE A 64 -9.34 -8.19 -0.19
CA ILE A 64 -8.37 -9.26 0.04
C ILE A 64 -8.73 -9.95 1.36
N THR A 65 -9.11 -11.22 1.29
CA THR A 65 -9.41 -12.04 2.47
C THR A 65 -8.26 -12.99 2.74
N ARG A 66 -7.60 -12.83 3.89
CA ARG A 66 -6.60 -13.79 4.38
C ARG A 66 -7.31 -15.09 4.80
N VAL A 67 -6.86 -16.22 4.28
CA VAL A 67 -7.45 -17.55 4.59
C VAL A 67 -6.50 -18.46 5.38
N SER A 68 -5.19 -18.20 5.35
CA SER A 68 -4.23 -18.87 6.23
C SER A 68 -3.00 -17.99 6.48
N ASP A 69 -2.40 -18.13 7.65
CA ASP A 69 -1.15 -17.46 8.03
C ASP A 69 0.10 -18.26 7.63
N LYS A 70 0.03 -19.60 7.71
CA LYS A 70 1.16 -20.51 7.49
C LYS A 70 0.66 -21.84 6.85
N PRO A 71 0.87 -22.05 5.54
CA PRO A 71 1.39 -21.08 4.57
C PRO A 71 0.46 -19.89 4.41
N TYR A 72 1.01 -18.70 4.13
CA TYR A 72 0.19 -17.51 3.89
C TYR A 72 -0.65 -17.70 2.62
N ARG A 73 -1.96 -17.57 2.75
CA ARG A 73 -2.91 -17.70 1.64
C ARG A 73 -3.94 -16.58 1.74
N TRP A 74 -4.37 -16.10 0.57
CA TRP A 74 -5.40 -15.08 0.44
C TRP A 74 -6.29 -15.41 -0.76
N LYS A 75 -7.49 -14.82 -0.78
CA LYS A 75 -8.42 -14.88 -1.90
C LYS A 75 -9.13 -13.53 -2.07
N ILE A 76 -9.73 -13.31 -3.22
CA ILE A 76 -10.67 -12.20 -3.41
C ILE A 76 -12.00 -12.56 -2.76
N GLY A 77 -12.51 -11.65 -1.94
CA GLY A 77 -13.89 -11.64 -1.46
C GLY A 77 -14.57 -10.34 -1.90
N THR A 78 -15.78 -10.13 -1.42
CA THR A 78 -16.55 -8.90 -1.67
C THR A 78 -17.08 -8.33 -0.36
N ALA A 79 -17.22 -7.01 -0.32
CA ALA A 79 -17.90 -6.30 0.76
C ALA A 79 -18.87 -5.27 0.18
N LYS A 80 -20.03 -5.09 0.79
CA LYS A 80 -20.95 -4.00 0.43
C LYS A 80 -20.31 -2.66 0.78
N LEU A 81 -20.38 -1.67 -0.13
CA LEU A 81 -19.81 -0.34 0.12
C LEU A 81 -20.38 0.31 1.38
N ALA A 82 -21.68 0.11 1.66
CA ALA A 82 -22.32 0.60 2.88
C ALA A 82 -21.70 0.05 4.18
N ALA A 83 -21.10 -1.15 4.14
CA ALA A 83 -20.41 -1.74 5.30
C ALA A 83 -18.96 -1.24 5.44
N VAL A 84 -18.39 -0.63 4.40
CA VAL A 84 -17.02 -0.10 4.36
C VAL A 84 -17.00 1.41 4.62
N ALA A 85 -18.02 2.13 4.15
CA ALA A 85 -18.15 3.56 4.34
C ALA A 85 -18.00 3.95 5.81
N ASN A 86 -17.18 4.97 6.08
CA ASN A 86 -16.88 5.50 7.41
C ASN A 86 -16.31 4.47 8.41
N ARG A 87 -15.75 3.35 7.91
CA ARG A 87 -15.02 2.37 8.72
C ARG A 87 -13.53 2.46 8.40
N GLU A 88 -12.72 2.47 9.46
CA GLU A 88 -11.27 2.54 9.35
C GLU A 88 -10.61 1.29 9.96
N LYS A 89 -9.50 0.88 9.36
CA LYS A 89 -8.63 -0.15 9.93
C LYS A 89 -7.57 0.50 10.82
N LYS A 90 -7.90 0.69 12.10
CA LYS A 90 -6.95 1.21 13.10
C LYS A 90 -5.84 0.19 13.38
N MET A 91 -4.63 0.68 13.66
CA MET A 91 -3.51 -0.15 14.14
C MET A 91 -3.88 -0.75 15.50
N PRO A 92 -3.96 -2.09 15.65
CA PRO A 92 -4.34 -2.69 16.93
C PRO A 92 -3.32 -2.37 18.03
N ARG A 93 -3.76 -2.01 19.24
CA ARG A 93 -2.83 -1.78 20.37
C ARG A 93 -1.93 -2.98 20.65
N SER A 94 -2.45 -4.19 20.44
CA SER A 94 -1.71 -5.45 20.60
C SER A 94 -0.59 -5.67 19.57
N TYR A 95 -0.48 -4.81 18.55
CA TYR A 95 0.62 -4.82 17.59
C TYR A 95 1.84 -4.03 18.08
N ILE A 96 1.68 -3.20 19.11
CA ILE A 96 2.74 -2.34 19.66
C ILE A 96 3.19 -2.92 21.00
N THR A 97 4.50 -2.93 21.26
CA THR A 97 5.08 -3.40 22.53
C THR A 97 4.60 -2.56 23.72
N ARG A 98 4.85 -3.04 24.95
CA ARG A 98 4.39 -2.37 26.18
C ARG A 98 4.97 -0.96 26.30
N ASP A 99 6.26 -0.81 26.01
CA ASP A 99 7.01 0.45 26.02
C ASP A 99 6.64 1.42 24.89
N GLY A 100 5.93 0.95 23.85
CA GLY A 100 5.49 1.78 22.73
C GLY A 100 6.50 1.91 21.58
N PHE A 101 7.70 1.37 21.69
CA PHE A 101 8.80 1.62 20.74
C PHE A 101 9.06 0.49 19.72
N GLY A 102 8.27 -0.59 19.75
CA GLY A 102 8.44 -1.74 18.87
C GLY A 102 7.14 -2.42 18.46
N ILE A 103 7.29 -3.41 17.57
CA ILE A 103 6.17 -4.26 17.11
C ILE A 103 6.16 -5.60 17.84
N THR A 104 4.97 -6.16 18.09
CA THR A 104 4.83 -7.48 18.74
C THR A 104 4.93 -8.62 17.73
N ALA A 105 5.02 -9.86 18.24
CA ALA A 105 4.93 -11.06 17.41
C ALA A 105 3.60 -11.15 16.62
N LYS A 106 2.50 -10.62 17.17
CA LYS A 106 1.20 -10.55 16.47
C LYS A 106 1.29 -9.63 15.25
N ALA A 107 1.91 -8.45 15.40
CA ALA A 107 2.15 -7.53 14.31
C ALA A 107 3.04 -8.16 13.24
N ARG A 108 4.16 -8.78 13.64
CA ARG A 108 5.08 -9.46 12.72
C ARG A 108 4.37 -10.57 11.94
N ARG A 109 3.53 -11.39 12.58
CA ARG A 109 2.72 -12.42 11.92
C ARG A 109 1.76 -11.82 10.87
N TYR A 110 1.21 -10.64 11.15
CA TYR A 110 0.33 -9.96 10.21
C TYR A 110 1.09 -9.32 9.03
N LEU A 111 2.14 -8.54 9.32
CA LEU A 111 2.84 -7.71 8.34
C LEU A 111 3.83 -8.49 7.49
N ALA A 112 4.59 -9.43 8.07
CA ALA A 112 5.68 -10.10 7.37
C ALA A 112 5.25 -10.83 6.08
N PRO A 113 4.08 -11.48 6.00
CA PRO A 113 3.64 -12.07 4.74
C PRO A 113 3.32 -11.06 3.63
N LEU A 114 2.97 -9.82 3.98
CA LEU A 114 2.54 -8.80 3.01
C LEU A 114 3.70 -8.22 2.20
N ILE A 115 4.94 -8.36 2.70
CA ILE A 115 6.15 -7.89 2.02
C ILE A 115 6.91 -9.02 1.32
N ARG A 116 6.36 -10.24 1.26
CA ARG A 116 7.08 -11.40 0.73
C ARG A 116 7.19 -11.36 -0.79
N GLY A 117 8.33 -11.88 -1.27
CA GLY A 117 8.64 -12.07 -2.67
C GLY A 117 8.95 -10.76 -3.38
N GLU A 118 9.71 -10.89 -4.45
CA GLU A 118 10.25 -9.78 -5.23
C GLU A 118 9.56 -9.76 -6.61
N SER A 119 9.27 -8.56 -7.11
CA SER A 119 8.73 -8.37 -8.45
C SER A 119 9.55 -7.30 -9.18
N PRO A 120 10.81 -7.55 -9.55
CA PRO A 120 11.60 -6.53 -10.24
C PRO A 120 10.97 -6.17 -11.60
N PRO A 121 10.90 -4.89 -11.99
CA PRO A 121 10.49 -4.50 -13.33
C PRO A 121 11.53 -4.93 -14.36
N PRO A 122 11.20 -4.97 -15.67
CA PRO A 122 12.23 -5.10 -16.70
C PRO A 122 13.16 -3.89 -16.68
N TYR A 123 14.43 -4.09 -17.03
CA TYR A 123 15.44 -3.03 -17.08
C TYR A 123 15.92 -2.79 -18.52
N LYS A 124 16.35 -1.57 -18.80
CA LYS A 124 17.02 -1.17 -20.04
C LYS A 124 18.07 -0.11 -19.69
N ASP A 125 19.30 -0.27 -20.16
CA ASP A 125 20.41 0.68 -19.97
C ASP A 125 20.66 1.02 -18.48
N GLY A 126 20.54 0.03 -17.60
CA GLY A 126 20.77 0.19 -16.15
C GLY A 126 19.58 0.75 -15.35
N LEU A 127 18.47 1.13 -15.99
CA LEU A 127 17.29 1.71 -15.33
C LEU A 127 16.03 0.85 -15.52
N PRO A 128 15.06 0.89 -14.57
CA PRO A 128 13.76 0.30 -14.77
C PRO A 128 13.05 0.86 -16.01
N LYS A 129 12.61 -0.03 -16.90
CA LYS A 129 11.85 0.33 -18.10
C LYS A 129 10.37 0.51 -17.74
N TYR A 130 10.01 1.70 -17.26
CA TYR A 130 8.62 2.06 -16.99
C TYR A 130 7.86 2.45 -18.27
N VAL A 131 6.53 2.34 -18.20
CA VAL A 131 5.62 2.68 -19.31
C VAL A 131 5.13 4.11 -19.19
N THR A 132 5.10 4.83 -20.31
CA THR A 132 4.40 6.11 -20.44
C THR A 132 3.16 5.90 -21.31
N LEU A 133 1.98 6.19 -20.77
CA LEU A 133 0.73 6.07 -21.50
C LEU A 133 0.54 7.25 -22.45
N LYS A 134 -0.08 7.01 -23.60
CA LYS A 134 -0.39 8.07 -24.58
C LYS A 134 -1.45 9.06 -24.06
N ASN A 135 -2.31 8.61 -23.13
CA ASN A 135 -3.37 9.41 -22.50
C ASN A 135 -4.15 10.29 -23.50
N ILE A 136 -4.56 9.70 -24.62
CA ILE A 136 -5.31 10.41 -25.67
C ILE A 136 -6.68 10.81 -25.10
N SER A 137 -6.95 12.11 -25.09
CA SER A 137 -8.20 12.67 -24.57
C SER A 137 -9.41 12.27 -25.42
N VAL A 138 -10.55 12.08 -24.76
CA VAL A 138 -11.84 11.87 -25.43
C VAL A 138 -12.52 13.22 -25.75
N LYS A 139 -13.33 13.25 -26.81
CA LYS A 139 -14.08 14.45 -27.20
C LYS A 139 -15.08 14.84 -26.10
N LYS A 140 -15.05 16.11 -25.69
CA LYS A 140 -16.03 16.66 -24.74
C LYS A 140 -17.45 16.53 -25.31
N LYS A 141 -18.38 16.08 -24.46
CA LYS A 141 -19.82 16.02 -24.78
C LYS A 141 -20.63 17.11 -24.08
N LEU A 142 -20.18 17.59 -22.93
CA LEU A 142 -20.84 18.64 -22.15
C LEU A 142 -20.25 20.01 -22.50
N LYS A 143 -21.10 21.03 -22.46
CA LYS A 143 -20.73 22.44 -22.71
C LYS A 143 -20.01 23.08 -21.53
N THR A 144 -20.23 22.56 -20.33
CA THR A 144 -19.64 23.07 -19.10
C THR A 144 -18.25 22.48 -18.89
N THR A 145 -17.34 23.30 -18.39
CA THR A 145 -16.08 22.84 -17.82
C THR A 145 -16.38 22.40 -16.38
N PHE A 146 -15.89 21.23 -15.98
CA PHE A 146 -15.90 20.82 -14.58
C PHE A 146 -14.80 21.59 -13.86
N GLU A 147 -15.17 22.53 -13.01
CA GLU A 147 -14.27 23.22 -12.09
C GLU A 147 -14.26 22.47 -10.76
N ILE A 148 -13.06 22.18 -10.25
CA ILE A 148 -12.83 21.49 -8.96
C ILE A 148 -12.66 22.55 -7.87
#